data_AF-A0A6J4LEE9-F1
#
_entry.id   AF-A0A6J4LEE9-F1
#
_cell.length_a   1.000
_cell.length_b   1.000
_cell.length_c   1.000
_cell.angle_alpha   90.00
_cell.angle_beta   90.00
_cell.angle_gamma   90.00
#
_symmetry.space_group_name_H-M   'P 1'
#
loop_
_entity.id
_entity.type
_entity.pdbx_description
1 polymer ?
#
loop_
_entity_poly.entity_id
_entity_poly.type
_entity_poly.pdbx_seq_one_letter_code
_entity_poly.pdbx_strand_id
1 'polypeptide(L)' 'MPDIFAFAETRDGELKKVAQEVVTAARQLADQLGGEVHAVL' A
#
# COMPACT_ATOMS: atom_id res chain seq x y z
N MET A 1 7.95 -0.73 -15.47
CA MET A 1 8.11 -1.20 -14.08
C MET A 1 6.78 -1.75 -13.60
N PRO A 2 6.75 -2.78 -12.76
CA PRO A 2 5.49 -3.23 -12.15
C PRO A 2 5.09 -2.28 -11.03
N ASP A 3 3.89 -1.72 -11.11
CA ASP A 3 3.30 -0.92 -10.05
C ASP A 3 2.69 -1.83 -8.97
N ILE A 4 2.70 -1.38 -7.72
CA ILE A 4 2.18 -2.15 -6.58
C ILE A 4 0.93 -1.48 -6.04
N PHE A 5 -0.15 -2.24 -5.99
CA PHE A 5 -1.41 -1.80 -5.41
C PHE A 5 -1.54 -2.30 -3.97
N ALA A 6 -1.72 -1.37 -3.03
CA ALA A 6 -1.97 -1.64 -1.64
C ALA A 6 -3.44 -1.35 -1.33
N PHE A 7 -4.21 -2.39 -0.95
CA PHE A 7 -5.56 -2.18 -0.44
C PHE A 7 -5.50 -1.66 0.99
N ALA A 8 -6.05 -0.47 1.19
CA ALA A 8 -6.03 0.28 2.43
C ALA A 8 -7.39 0.13 3.12
N GLU A 9 -7.56 -0.95 3.89
CA GLU A 9 -8.85 -1.27 4.51
C GLU A 9 -9.41 -0.09 5.32
N THR A 10 -10.67 0.25 5.01
CA THR A 10 -11.50 1.13 5.81
C THR A 10 -12.63 0.33 6.45
N ARG A 11 -12.95 0.63 7.71
CA ARG A 11 -14.16 0.10 8.38
C ARG A 11 -14.69 1.16 9.31
N ASP A 12 -16.00 1.40 9.23
CA ASP A 12 -16.69 2.47 9.94
C ASP A 12 -16.16 3.88 9.58
N GLY A 13 -15.74 4.06 8.32
CA GLY A 13 -15.13 5.31 7.83
C GLY A 13 -13.69 5.54 8.28
N GLU A 14 -13.12 4.63 9.08
CA GLU A 14 -11.79 4.76 9.65
C GLU A 14 -10.79 3.85 8.96
N LEU A 15 -9.64 4.42 8.59
CA LEU A 15 -8.50 3.68 8.03
C LEU A 15 -7.91 2.75 9.10
N LYS A 16 -7.73 1.48 8.76
CA LYS A 16 -7.10 0.52 9.67
C LYS A 16 -5.59 0.73 9.71
N LYS A 17 -5.01 0.60 10.91
CA LYS A 17 -3.56 0.71 11.13
C LYS A 17 -2.77 -0.24 10.22
N VAL A 18 -3.31 -1.44 9.97
CA VAL A 18 -2.71 -2.42 9.06
C VAL A 18 -2.50 -1.86 7.63
N ALA A 19 -3.34 -0.92 7.17
CA ALA A 19 -3.14 -0.29 5.87
C ALA A 19 -1.80 0.47 5.78
N GLN A 20 -1.34 1.07 6.88
CA GLN A 20 -0.04 1.76 6.92
C GLN A 20 1.12 0.76 6.85
N GLU A 21 0.97 -0.40 7.48
CA GLU A 21 1.95 -1.50 7.42
C GLU A 21 2.03 -2.09 6.01
N VAL A 22 0.87 -2.30 5.37
CA VAL A 22 0.78 -2.79 3.98
C VAL A 22 1.43 -1.80 3.00
N VAL A 23 1.17 -0.49 3.13
CA VAL A 23 1.81 0.54 2.29
C VAL A 23 3.32 0.58 2.52
N THR A 24 3.77 0.38 3.76
CA THR A 24 5.21 0.31 4.09
C THR A 24 5.88 -0.88 3.39
N ALA A 25 5.27 -2.06 3.47
CA ALA A 25 5.76 -3.25 2.78
C ALA A 25 5.74 -3.09 1.25
N ALA A 26 4.68 -2.50 0.71
CA ALA A 26 4.55 -2.19 -0.71
C ALA A 26 5.67 -1.25 -1.17
N ARG A 27 6.02 -0.22 -0.38
CA ARG A 27 7.12 0.70 -0.70
C ARG A 27 8.47 -0.02 -0.77
N GLN A 28 8.76 -0.88 0.21
CA GLN A 28 10.00 -1.67 0.21
C GLN A 28 10.12 -2.56 -1.04
N LEU A 29 9.01 -3.13 -1.51
CA LEU A 29 9.00 -3.95 -2.72
C LEU A 29 9.09 -3.11 -4.00
N ALA A 30 8.38 -1.99 -4.04
CA ALA A 30 8.41 -1.07 -5.18
C ALA A 30 9.81 -0.46 -5.38
N ASP A 31 10.55 -0.16 -4.31
CA ASP A 31 11.95 0.31 -4.38
C ASP A 31 12.89 -0.73 -5.02
N GLN A 32 12.64 -2.02 -4.79
CA GLN A 32 13.43 -3.10 -5.40
C GLN A 32 13.11 -3.31 -6.87
N LEU A 33 11.85 -3.09 -7.26
CA LEU A 33 11.36 -3.30 -8.62
C LEU A 33 11.41 -2.03 -9.48
N GLY A 34 11.78 -0.90 -8.87
CA GLY A 34 11.80 0.43 -9.46
C GLY A 34 10.40 0.99 -9.74
N GLY A 35 9.34 0.48 -9.13
CA GLY A 35 7.95 0.88 -9.40
C GLY A 35 7.37 1.90 -8.42
N GLU A 36 6.09 2.21 -8.59
CA GLU A 36 5.32 3.07 -7.68
C GLU A 36 4.32 2.29 -6.83
N VAL A 37 3.90 2.90 -5.72
CA VAL A 37 2.84 2.38 -4.85
C VAL A 37 1.57 3.19 -5.02
N HIS A 38 0.47 2.49 -5.28
CA HIS A 38 -0.87 3.06 -5.32
C HIS A 38 -1.70 2.49 -4.16
N ALA A 39 -2.10 3.33 -3.22
CA ALA A 39 -3.04 2.94 -2.17
C ALA A 39 -4.49 3.13 -2.66
N VAL A 40 -5.32 2.11 -2.48
CA VAL A 40 -6.75 2.11 -2.86
C VAL A 40 -7.59 1.78 -1.63
N LEU A 41 -8.65 2.56 -1.40
CA LEU A 41 -9.53 2.49 -0.23
C LEU A 41 -10.82 1.73 -0.54
#